data_AF-A0A953E7L8-F1
#
_entry.id   AF-A0A953E7L8-F1
#
_cell.length_a   1.000
_cell.length_b   1.000
_cell.length_c   1.000
_cell.angle_alpha   90.00
_cell.angle_beta   90.00
_cell.angle_gamma   90.00
#
_symmetry.space_group_name_H-M   'P 1'
#
loop_
_entity.id
_entity.type
_entity.pdbx_description
1 polymer ?
#
loop_
_entity_poly.entity_id
_entity_poly.type
_entity_poly.pdbx_seq_one_letter_code
_entity_poly.pdbx_strand_id
1 'polypeptide(L)'
;MARTHHIAPTLQNVRWGAFDASFPPVATVEPGDLVVLECVSGGPEQVPPPGSAFVVPEYLRAIHAGGVPRLGPHILTGPVAVKGAEPGDCLKVHVERIELGADWGYCGFRPLAGTLPEDFPYRRMLHIPVDRAARTCTVPVGPGITLPLAPFFGVMGVAPP
;
A
#
# COMPACT_ATOMS: atom_id res chain seq x y z
N MET A 1 4.74 26.22 13.66
CA MET A 1 5.03 24.87 14.18
C MET A 1 4.51 23.88 13.16
N ALA A 2 5.30 22.86 12.82
CA ALA A 2 4.86 21.79 11.92
C ALA A 2 3.62 21.10 12.51
N ARG A 3 2.59 20.93 11.70
CA ARG A 3 1.37 20.21 12.07
C ARG A 3 1.49 18.75 11.66
N THR A 4 0.77 17.88 12.37
CA THR A 4 0.64 16.47 12.02
C THR A 4 -0.74 16.24 11.41
N HIS A 5 -0.76 15.64 10.22
CA HIS A 5 -1.97 15.27 9.48
C HIS A 5 -2.09 13.75 9.42
N HIS A 6 -3.27 13.21 9.74
CA HIS A 6 -3.54 11.77 9.69
C HIS A 6 -4.53 11.48 8.57
N ILE A 7 -4.17 10.60 7.64
CA ILE A 7 -4.99 10.28 6.47
C ILE A 7 -5.16 8.77 6.39
N ALA A 8 -6.37 8.32 6.73
CA ALA A 8 -6.79 6.93 6.63
C ALA A 8 -7.16 6.56 5.17
N PRO A 9 -6.98 5.29 4.75
CA PRO A 9 -7.30 4.79 3.42
C PRO A 9 -8.80 4.52 3.28
N THR A 10 -9.63 5.55 3.47
CA THR A 10 -11.08 5.46 3.24
C THR A 10 -11.41 5.45 1.75
N LEU A 11 -12.66 5.13 1.39
CA LEU A 11 -13.15 5.20 0.01
C LEU A 11 -12.91 6.56 -0.65
N GLN A 12 -13.05 7.63 0.11
CA GLN A 12 -12.86 9.00 -0.35
C GLN A 12 -11.38 9.33 -0.54
N ASN A 13 -10.52 8.69 0.25
CA ASN A 13 -9.11 9.02 0.35
C ASN A 13 -8.19 8.15 -0.51
N VAL A 14 -8.72 7.17 -1.25
CA VAL A 14 -7.89 6.28 -2.09
C VAL A 14 -8.15 6.44 -3.58
N ARG A 15 -7.11 6.15 -4.37
CA ARG A 15 -7.16 6.02 -5.83
C ARG A 15 -6.53 4.68 -6.20
N TRP A 16 -7.20 3.87 -7.02
CA TRP A 16 -6.68 2.55 -7.35
C TRP A 16 -6.00 2.55 -8.72
N GLY A 17 -4.68 2.67 -8.67
CA GLY A 17 -3.80 2.46 -9.81
C GLY A 17 -3.60 3.67 -10.72
N ALA A 18 -3.89 4.88 -10.25
CA ALA A 18 -3.72 6.09 -11.03
C ALA A 18 -3.16 7.25 -10.20
N PHE A 19 -2.23 7.97 -10.81
CA PHE A 19 -1.87 9.35 -10.46
C PHE A 19 -2.52 10.26 -11.50
N ASP A 20 -3.37 11.18 -11.06
CA ASP A 20 -4.16 12.05 -11.95
C ASP A 20 -4.33 13.42 -11.29
N ALA A 21 -4.02 14.48 -12.02
CA ALA A 21 -4.12 15.86 -11.54
C ALA A 21 -5.57 16.33 -11.36
N SER A 22 -6.54 15.64 -11.96
CA SER A 22 -7.97 15.93 -11.80
C SER A 22 -8.54 15.46 -10.46
N PHE A 23 -7.82 14.60 -9.73
CA PHE A 23 -8.27 14.14 -8.42
C PHE A 23 -8.19 15.25 -7.38
N PRO A 24 -9.31 15.56 -6.68
CA PRO A 24 -9.26 16.56 -5.62
C PRO A 24 -8.35 16.08 -4.49
N PRO A 25 -7.55 16.98 -3.88
CA PRO A 25 -6.73 16.64 -2.74
C PRO A 25 -7.61 16.26 -1.55
N VAL A 26 -7.19 15.23 -0.82
CA VAL A 26 -7.87 14.75 0.40
C VAL A 26 -7.43 15.55 1.63
N ALA A 27 -6.27 16.20 1.52
CA ALA A 27 -5.71 17.12 2.49
C ALA A 27 -4.79 18.13 1.79
N THR A 28 -4.66 19.32 2.37
CA THR A 28 -3.65 20.32 1.98
C THR A 28 -2.75 20.59 3.16
N VAL A 29 -1.44 20.51 2.95
CA VAL A 29 -0.41 20.65 3.99
C VAL A 29 0.53 21.80 3.69
N GLU A 30 1.15 22.36 4.73
CA GLU A 30 2.22 23.34 4.58
C GLU A 30 3.56 22.62 4.40
N PRO A 31 4.53 23.19 3.65
CA PRO A 31 5.89 22.64 3.61
C PRO A 31 6.48 22.47 5.03
N GLY A 32 6.98 21.27 5.32
CA GLY A 32 7.54 20.91 6.63
C GLY A 32 6.55 20.29 7.61
N ASP A 33 5.26 20.17 7.26
CA ASP A 33 4.30 19.38 8.03
C ASP A 33 4.62 17.87 8.00
N LEU A 34 4.19 17.15 9.04
CA LEU A 34 4.25 15.69 9.11
C LEU A 34 2.92 15.10 8.61
N VAL A 35 2.99 14.12 7.72
CA VAL A 35 1.80 13.40 7.22
C VAL A 35 1.92 11.92 7.55
N VAL A 36 0.96 11.41 8.32
CA VAL A 36 0.79 9.98 8.60
C VAL A 36 -0.20 9.43 7.58
N LEU A 37 0.33 8.76 6.57
CA LEU A 37 -0.45 8.02 5.58
C LEU A 37 -0.62 6.58 6.05
N GLU A 38 -1.87 6.18 6.28
CA GLU A 38 -2.20 4.77 6.41
C GLU A 38 -2.44 4.18 5.01
N CYS A 39 -1.94 2.96 4.80
CA CYS A 39 -1.96 2.30 3.50
C CYS A 39 -2.58 0.91 3.61
N VAL A 40 -3.30 0.51 2.56
CA VAL A 40 -3.77 -0.87 2.37
C VAL A 40 -3.19 -1.44 1.09
N SER A 41 -3.11 -2.76 1.00
CA SER A 41 -2.55 -3.44 -0.16
C SER A 41 -3.39 -4.67 -0.52
N GLY A 42 -3.48 -4.92 -1.83
CA GLY A 42 -4.13 -6.10 -2.38
C GLY A 42 -5.58 -5.91 -2.80
N GLY A 43 -5.96 -6.52 -3.92
CA GLY A 43 -7.33 -6.72 -4.35
C GLY A 43 -7.99 -7.94 -3.71
N PRO A 44 -9.28 -8.17 -4.00
CA PRO A 44 -10.03 -9.32 -3.49
C PRO A 44 -9.34 -10.67 -3.75
N GLU A 45 -8.58 -10.78 -4.84
CA GLU A 45 -7.86 -11.99 -5.23
C GLU A 45 -6.52 -12.21 -4.52
N GLN A 46 -6.10 -11.27 -3.67
CA GLN A 46 -4.84 -11.30 -2.91
C GLN A 46 -5.06 -11.43 -1.40
N VAL A 47 -6.26 -11.14 -0.90
CA VAL A 47 -6.55 -11.27 0.53
C VAL A 47 -6.70 -12.73 0.97
N PRO A 48 -6.39 -13.03 2.24
CA PRO A 48 -6.64 -14.33 2.84
C PRO A 48 -8.12 -14.75 2.69
N PRO A 49 -8.40 -16.04 2.48
CA PRO A 49 -9.76 -16.51 2.38
C PRO A 49 -10.52 -16.34 3.70
N PRO A 50 -11.86 -16.27 3.67
CA PRO A 50 -12.68 -16.33 4.88
C PRO A 50 -12.35 -17.55 5.73
N GLY A 51 -12.30 -17.38 7.05
CA GLY A 51 -11.93 -18.45 7.98
C GLY A 51 -10.42 -18.69 8.13
N SER A 52 -9.57 -17.97 7.40
CA SER A 52 -8.13 -17.94 7.71
C SER A 52 -7.85 -17.29 9.07
N ALA A 53 -6.65 -17.53 9.60
CA ALA A 53 -6.20 -16.92 10.85
C ALA A 53 -5.89 -15.41 10.72
N PHE A 54 -5.88 -14.86 9.50
CA PHE A 54 -5.48 -13.49 9.23
C PHE A 54 -6.66 -12.53 9.21
N VAL A 55 -6.47 -11.36 9.80
CA VAL A 55 -7.48 -10.30 9.81
C VAL A 55 -7.25 -9.39 8.61
N VAL A 56 -8.23 -9.33 7.71
CA VAL A 56 -8.26 -8.33 6.63
C VAL A 56 -8.77 -6.99 7.22
N PRO A 57 -8.04 -5.88 7.08
CA PRO A 57 -8.46 -4.57 7.60
C PRO A 57 -9.84 -4.15 7.08
N GLU A 58 -10.63 -3.48 7.92
CA GLU A 58 -11.97 -3.02 7.56
C GLU A 58 -11.96 -2.06 6.37
N TYR A 59 -11.02 -1.10 6.35
CA TYR A 59 -10.85 -0.19 5.21
C TYR A 59 -10.63 -0.93 3.90
N LEU A 60 -9.85 -2.02 3.90
CA LEU A 60 -9.61 -2.80 2.69
C LEU A 60 -10.88 -3.51 2.21
N ARG A 61 -11.66 -4.08 3.13
CA ARG A 61 -12.97 -4.67 2.80
C ARG A 61 -13.94 -3.63 2.25
N ALA A 62 -13.97 -2.44 2.87
CA ALA A 62 -14.80 -1.34 2.39
C ALA A 62 -14.38 -0.90 0.98
N ILE A 63 -13.08 -0.79 0.69
CA ILE A 63 -12.56 -0.47 -0.65
C ILE A 63 -12.96 -1.52 -1.68
N HIS A 64 -12.87 -2.80 -1.34
CA HIS A 64 -13.29 -3.89 -2.23
C HIS A 64 -14.79 -3.84 -2.54
N ALA A 65 -15.63 -3.51 -1.55
CA ALA A 65 -17.07 -3.42 -1.70
C ALA A 65 -17.55 -2.09 -2.34
N GLY A 66 -16.78 -1.01 -2.16
CA GLY A 66 -17.18 0.35 -2.51
C GLY A 66 -16.98 0.73 -3.98
N GLY A 67 -16.52 -0.20 -4.82
CA GLY A 67 -16.47 0.01 -6.27
C GLY A 67 -15.47 1.07 -6.74
N VAL A 68 -14.38 1.28 -6.00
CA VAL A 68 -13.29 2.19 -6.43
C VAL A 68 -12.77 1.74 -7.81
N PRO A 69 -12.77 2.61 -8.85
CA PRO A 69 -12.30 2.23 -10.18
C PRO A 69 -10.86 1.70 -10.15
N ARG A 70 -10.65 0.50 -10.67
CA ARG A 70 -9.36 -0.21 -10.64
C ARG A 70 -8.61 -0.02 -11.95
N LEU A 71 -7.76 1.00 -12.01
CA LEU A 71 -6.96 1.39 -13.19
C LEU A 71 -5.57 0.74 -13.21
N GLY A 72 -5.18 0.09 -12.11
CA GLY A 72 -3.87 -0.54 -11.97
C GLY A 72 -3.78 -1.39 -10.71
N PRO A 73 -2.57 -1.87 -10.36
CA PRO A 73 -2.41 -2.88 -9.31
C PRO A 73 -2.40 -2.32 -7.88
N HIS A 74 -2.12 -1.02 -7.69
CA HIS A 74 -1.85 -0.43 -6.36
C HIS A 74 -2.97 0.48 -5.87
N ILE A 75 -3.30 0.40 -4.59
CA ILE A 75 -4.22 1.33 -3.91
C ILE A 75 -3.36 2.45 -3.31
N LEU A 76 -3.63 3.68 -3.69
CA LEU A 76 -2.85 4.87 -3.30
C LEU A 76 -3.69 5.72 -2.35
N THR A 77 -3.17 6.06 -1.18
CA THR A 77 -3.81 6.99 -0.24
C THR A 77 -3.39 8.41 -0.57
N GLY A 78 -4.35 9.30 -0.84
CA GLY A 78 -4.11 10.66 -1.33
C GLY A 78 -5.12 11.08 -2.41
N PRO A 79 -4.81 12.12 -3.21
CA PRO A 79 -3.57 12.91 -3.21
C PRO A 79 -3.51 13.93 -2.07
N VAL A 80 -2.30 14.28 -1.65
CA VAL A 80 -2.05 15.34 -0.66
C VAL A 80 -1.49 16.56 -1.39
N ALA A 81 -2.16 17.70 -1.29
CA ALA A 81 -1.67 18.95 -1.86
C ALA A 81 -0.64 19.58 -0.92
N VAL A 82 0.48 20.04 -1.47
CA VAL A 82 1.46 20.86 -0.74
C VAL A 82 1.24 22.31 -1.15
N LYS A 83 0.96 23.17 -0.16
CA LYS A 83 0.65 24.57 -0.43
C LYS A 83 1.83 25.29 -1.07
N GLY A 84 1.56 26.00 -2.15
CA GLY A 84 2.55 26.78 -2.89
C GLY A 84 3.48 25.97 -3.80
N ALA A 85 3.30 24.65 -3.91
CA ALA A 85 4.01 23.85 -4.90
C ALA A 85 3.40 24.04 -6.30
N GLU A 86 4.25 24.30 -7.29
CA GLU A 86 3.87 24.57 -8.68
C GLU A 86 4.66 23.69 -9.68
N PRO A 87 4.18 23.52 -10.93
CA PRO A 87 4.95 22.81 -11.96
C PRO A 87 6.36 23.41 -12.14
N GLY A 88 7.39 22.57 -11.98
CA GLY A 88 8.80 22.99 -11.99
C GLY A 88 9.47 22.85 -10.62
N ASP A 89 8.69 22.78 -9.54
CA ASP A 89 9.21 22.51 -8.20
C ASP A 89 9.57 21.04 -7.98
N CYS A 90 10.35 20.79 -6.92
CA CYS A 90 10.67 19.45 -6.44
C CYS A 90 10.17 19.28 -4.99
N LEU A 91 9.44 18.19 -4.75
CA LEU A 91 9.06 17.79 -3.40
C LEU A 91 10.15 16.93 -2.77
N LYS A 92 10.71 17.41 -1.64
CA LYS A 92 11.55 16.59 -0.77
C LYS A 92 10.67 15.88 0.26
N VAL A 93 10.49 14.58 0.10
CA VAL A 93 9.77 13.73 1.06
C VAL A 93 10.77 12.97 1.93
N HIS A 94 10.73 13.20 3.25
CA HIS A 94 11.50 12.43 4.21
C HIS A 94 10.60 11.38 4.88
N VAL A 95 10.86 10.10 4.62
CA VAL A 95 10.15 9.00 5.30
C VAL A 95 10.74 8.83 6.69
N GLU A 96 10.10 9.44 7.69
CA GLU A 96 10.56 9.42 9.07
C GLU A 96 10.44 8.03 9.72
N ARG A 97 9.30 7.36 9.51
CA ARG A 97 8.99 6.07 10.13
C ARG A 97 8.02 5.26 9.29
N ILE A 98 8.14 3.93 9.37
CA ILE A 98 7.16 2.99 8.81
C ILE A 98 6.71 2.02 9.91
N GLU A 99 5.41 2.02 10.18
CA GLU A 99 4.74 1.09 11.08
C GLU A 99 3.96 0.03 10.31
N LEU A 100 3.85 -1.17 10.87
CA LEU A 100 3.18 -2.30 10.23
C LEU A 100 1.67 -2.28 10.55
N GLY A 101 0.86 -1.94 9.54
CA GLY A 101 -0.59 -1.88 9.66
C GLY A 101 -1.32 -3.23 9.68
N ALA A 102 -0.63 -4.32 9.33
CA ALA A 102 -1.16 -5.68 9.31
C ALA A 102 -0.18 -6.68 9.95
N ASP A 103 -0.73 -7.79 10.44
CA ASP A 103 0.00 -8.96 10.95
C ASP A 103 0.21 -10.04 9.87
N TRP A 104 0.05 -9.66 8.61
CA TRP A 104 0.35 -10.50 7.46
C TRP A 104 0.72 -9.67 6.23
N GLY A 105 1.41 -10.31 5.29
CA GLY A 105 1.62 -9.81 3.93
C GLY A 105 1.32 -10.91 2.91
N TYR A 106 1.46 -10.62 1.62
CA TYR A 106 1.30 -11.63 0.59
C TYR A 106 2.43 -11.58 -0.43
N CYS A 107 2.74 -12.75 -0.99
CA CYS A 107 3.65 -12.90 -2.11
C CYS A 107 3.03 -13.91 -3.08
N GLY A 108 3.02 -13.60 -4.36
CA GLY A 108 2.46 -14.50 -5.34
C GLY A 108 3.06 -14.30 -6.72
N PHE A 109 2.92 -15.34 -7.53
CA PHE A 109 3.25 -15.32 -8.94
C PHE A 109 2.09 -15.88 -9.75
N ARG A 110 2.11 -15.59 -11.04
CA ARG A 110 1.20 -16.11 -12.05
C ARG A 110 1.98 -16.33 -13.34
N PRO A 111 1.50 -17.19 -14.25
CA PRO A 111 2.12 -17.36 -15.55
C PRO A 111 2.24 -16.03 -16.29
N LEU A 112 3.28 -15.90 -17.11
CA LEU A 112 3.54 -14.72 -17.96
C LEU A 112 3.77 -13.41 -17.18
N ALA A 113 4.20 -13.50 -15.92
CA ALA A 113 4.49 -12.35 -15.07
C ALA A 113 5.77 -12.56 -14.24
N GLY A 114 6.45 -11.46 -13.94
CA GLY A 114 7.75 -11.47 -13.27
C GLY A 114 8.90 -11.74 -14.25
N THR A 115 10.07 -12.07 -13.71
CA THR A 115 11.30 -12.27 -14.49
C THR A 115 11.49 -13.68 -15.02
N LEU A 116 10.62 -14.63 -14.62
CA LEU A 116 10.59 -16.02 -15.09
C LEU A 116 9.17 -16.37 -15.59
N PRO A 117 8.69 -15.71 -16.67
CA PRO A 117 7.30 -15.79 -17.08
C PRO A 117 6.87 -17.19 -17.57
N GLU A 118 7.79 -17.99 -18.10
CA GLU A 118 7.52 -19.30 -18.72
C GLU A 118 7.77 -20.50 -17.78
N ASP A 119 8.59 -20.33 -16.74
CA ASP A 119 9.04 -21.44 -15.88
C ASP A 119 7.94 -21.98 -14.95
N PHE A 120 6.90 -21.18 -14.70
CA PHE A 120 5.84 -21.49 -13.73
C PHE A 120 4.45 -21.44 -14.40
N PRO A 121 3.95 -22.56 -14.96
CA PRO A 121 2.67 -22.61 -15.67
C PRO A 121 1.44 -22.64 -14.74
N TYR A 122 1.58 -22.20 -13.49
CA TYR A 122 0.53 -22.19 -12.47
C TYR A 122 0.59 -20.91 -11.64
N ARG A 123 -0.47 -20.66 -10.86
CA ARG A 123 -0.52 -19.53 -9.92
C ARG A 123 -0.24 -20.04 -8.51
N ARG A 124 0.45 -19.24 -7.70
CA ARG A 124 0.54 -19.45 -6.26
C ARG A 124 0.44 -18.12 -5.53
N MET A 125 -0.32 -18.11 -4.44
CA MET A 125 -0.40 -17.01 -3.49
C MET A 125 0.00 -17.53 -2.12
N LEU A 126 0.93 -16.85 -1.47
CA LEU A 126 1.32 -17.08 -0.09
C LEU A 126 0.81 -15.92 0.74
N HIS A 127 0.11 -16.23 1.83
CA HIS A 127 -0.16 -15.28 2.92
C HIS A 127 0.88 -15.54 4.00
N ILE A 128 1.67 -14.52 4.31
CA ILE A 128 2.88 -14.61 5.12
C ILE A 128 2.59 -13.96 6.47
N PRO A 129 2.56 -14.71 7.58
CA PRO A 129 2.46 -14.14 8.93
C PRO A 129 3.58 -13.16 9.22
N VAL A 130 3.23 -12.05 9.87
CA VAL A 130 4.13 -10.98 10.31
C VAL A 130 4.03 -10.82 11.82
N ASP A 131 5.16 -10.98 12.50
CA ASP A 131 5.30 -10.55 13.90
C ASP A 131 5.74 -9.08 13.91
N ARG A 132 4.79 -8.21 14.25
CA ARG A 132 5.02 -6.76 14.28
C ARG A 132 5.98 -6.33 15.39
N ALA A 133 5.94 -7.02 16.53
CA ALA A 133 6.77 -6.69 17.68
C ALA A 133 8.21 -7.12 17.45
N ALA A 134 8.43 -8.34 16.93
CA ALA A 134 9.75 -8.83 16.57
C ALA A 134 10.29 -8.22 15.27
N ARG A 135 9.44 -7.58 14.46
CA ARG A 135 9.75 -7.10 13.10
C ARG A 135 10.29 -8.22 12.22
N THR A 136 9.61 -9.36 12.23
CA THR A 136 9.96 -10.54 11.42
C THR A 136 8.73 -11.08 10.69
N CYS A 137 8.96 -11.91 9.68
CA CYS A 137 7.92 -12.71 9.04
C CYS A 137 8.34 -14.17 8.90
N THR A 138 7.35 -15.07 8.85
CA THR A 138 7.61 -16.51 8.63
C THR A 138 7.09 -16.93 7.27
N VAL A 139 7.98 -17.17 6.31
CA VAL A 139 7.62 -17.60 4.95
C VAL A 139 7.11 -19.05 5.00
N PRO A 140 5.86 -19.34 4.59
CA PRO A 140 5.24 -20.66 4.73
C PRO A 140 5.64 -21.60 3.58
N VAL A 141 6.95 -21.85 3.45
CA VAL A 141 7.52 -22.77 2.45
C VAL A 141 8.43 -23.78 3.17
N GLY A 142 8.24 -25.07 2.88
CA GLY A 142 8.97 -26.14 3.55
C GLY A 142 8.77 -26.11 5.07
N PRO A 143 9.84 -26.22 5.89
CA PRO A 143 9.73 -26.13 7.35
C PRO A 143 9.42 -24.71 7.87
N GLY A 144 9.35 -23.71 7.00
CA GLY A 144 9.20 -22.31 7.36
C GLY A 144 10.55 -21.60 7.52
N ILE A 145 10.66 -20.37 7.03
CA ILE A 145 11.86 -19.54 7.14
C ILE A 145 11.48 -18.22 7.80
N THR A 146 12.15 -17.86 8.90
CA THR A 146 11.95 -16.57 9.55
C THR A 146 12.91 -15.53 8.97
N LEU A 147 12.40 -14.39 8.54
CA LEU A 147 13.17 -13.29 7.95
C LEU A 147 12.93 -11.98 8.71
N PRO A 148 13.96 -11.12 8.87
CA PRO A 148 13.77 -9.76 9.38
C PRO A 148 13.03 -8.89 8.37
N LEU A 149 12.21 -7.95 8.86
CA LEU A 149 11.46 -7.02 8.03
C LEU A 149 12.24 -5.74 7.75
N ALA A 150 12.38 -5.42 6.46
CA ALA A 150 12.88 -4.15 5.94
C ALA A 150 11.77 -3.46 5.12
N PRO A 151 10.76 -2.86 5.76
CA PRO A 151 9.64 -2.27 5.05
C PRO A 151 10.07 -1.01 4.28
N PHE A 152 9.47 -0.81 3.11
CA PHE A 152 9.65 0.38 2.29
C PHE A 152 8.38 0.61 1.46
N PHE A 153 8.20 1.83 0.94
CA PHE A 153 7.10 2.15 0.05
C PHE A 153 7.50 1.87 -1.41
N GLY A 154 6.82 0.90 -2.03
CA GLY A 154 7.08 0.54 -3.43
C GLY A 154 6.51 1.55 -4.45
N VAL A 155 5.49 2.33 -4.07
CA VAL A 155 4.85 3.33 -4.95
C VAL A 155 4.68 4.63 -4.20
N MET A 156 5.36 5.66 -4.70
CA MET A 156 5.24 7.06 -4.28
C MET A 156 5.38 7.91 -5.53
N GLY A 157 4.56 8.95 -5.66
CA GLY A 157 4.58 9.79 -6.85
C GLY A 157 3.72 11.05 -6.70
N VAL A 158 3.95 11.99 -7.62
CA VAL A 158 3.13 13.18 -7.81
C VAL A 158 2.25 12.99 -9.04
N ALA A 159 1.16 13.76 -9.14
CA ALA A 159 0.33 13.75 -10.32
C ALA A 159 1.13 14.21 -11.56
N PRO A 160 0.96 13.56 -12.73
CA PRO A 160 1.51 14.07 -13.99
C PRO A 160 0.79 15.36 -14.41
N PRO A 161 1.41 16.19 -15.26
CA PRO A 161 0.81 17.41 -15.81
C PRO A 161 -0.37 17.13 -16.75
#